data_AF-A0A367YYE1-F1
#
_entry.id   AF-A0A367YYE1-F1
#
_cell.length_a   1.000
_cell.length_b   1.000
_cell.length_c   1.000
_cell.angle_alpha   90.00
_cell.angle_beta   90.00
_cell.angle_gamma   90.00
#
_symmetry.space_group_name_H-M   'P 1'
#
loop_
_entity.id
_entity.type
_entity.pdbx_description
1 polymer ?
#
loop_
_entity_poly.entity_id
_entity_poly.type
_entity_poly.pdbx_seq_one_letter_code
_entity_poly.pdbx_strand_id
1 'polypeptide(L)'
;MVEFEDARLEDRAALERADPLLRRLAGAGARIRVEAGAAAQPIATLRAEVADQGRPRAVIAVGTEARLVRSLLEPVCPVPMMAWPGSTLPGWVGPLDLVVVLAAHGGEQALVRAAHEAVRRGSRLLVTAPAGSAVVDAAGSRATAVLPTTTSDPLAAVAVVAAALHQLEMGPPVDLEGVATALDRVAEECSPFVDLSTNPAKDLALALADAQPLVWGGSVLAARASRRVAEALRAASGRPALAADADALLPLLVGTEPRDPFADPFDQTVTDRRPALLLLDDGHGNELVTIARRHLEGAAEVADVRVCKVATDHGDPLQRYAVLHQKGLFAAGYLAVGLDRFDERWLGT
;
A
#
# COMPACT_ATOMS: atom_id res chain seq x y z
N MET A 1 -4.01 3.97 -29.57
CA MET A 1 -4.21 3.55 -28.17
C MET A 1 -3.43 2.26 -28.01
N VAL A 2 -2.63 2.07 -26.95
CA VAL A 2 -1.89 0.80 -26.80
C VAL A 2 -2.87 -0.26 -26.33
N GLU A 3 -3.05 -1.28 -27.16
CA GLU A 3 -3.90 -2.45 -26.93
C GLU A 3 -3.15 -3.45 -26.04
N PHE A 4 -3.90 -4.23 -25.25
CA PHE A 4 -3.33 -5.24 -24.39
C PHE A 4 -3.04 -6.51 -25.19
N GLU A 5 -1.85 -7.08 -25.04
CA GLU A 5 -1.46 -8.33 -25.70
C GLU A 5 -1.18 -9.43 -24.66
N ASP A 6 -2.12 -10.38 -24.51
CA ASP A 6 -2.05 -11.50 -23.58
C ASP A 6 -0.76 -12.33 -23.74
N ALA A 7 -0.32 -12.53 -24.98
CA ALA A 7 0.86 -13.31 -25.31
C ALA A 7 2.14 -12.76 -24.66
N ARG A 8 2.20 -11.46 -24.33
CA ARG A 8 3.36 -10.85 -23.64
C ARG A 8 3.54 -11.36 -22.22
N LEU A 9 2.50 -11.90 -21.59
CA LEU A 9 2.60 -12.47 -20.24
C LEU A 9 3.32 -13.83 -20.23
N GLU A 10 3.45 -14.47 -21.39
CA GLU A 10 4.20 -15.73 -21.58
C GLU A 10 5.42 -15.58 -22.50
N ASP A 11 5.57 -14.41 -23.15
CA ASP A 11 6.75 -14.09 -23.93
C ASP A 11 7.96 -13.83 -23.03
N ARG A 12 8.93 -14.73 -23.10
CA ARG A 12 10.21 -14.62 -22.39
C ARG A 12 10.92 -13.29 -22.63
N ALA A 13 10.91 -12.76 -23.86
CA ALA A 13 11.59 -11.51 -24.16
C ALA A 13 10.90 -10.32 -23.51
N ALA A 14 9.56 -10.29 -23.48
CA ALA A 14 8.79 -9.28 -22.77
C ALA A 14 9.04 -9.33 -21.25
N LEU A 15 9.03 -10.52 -20.65
CA LEU A 15 9.29 -10.72 -19.22
C LEU A 15 10.74 -10.38 -18.83
N GLU A 16 11.73 -10.68 -19.68
CA GLU A 16 13.13 -10.30 -19.47
C GLU A 16 13.30 -8.76 -19.47
N ARG A 17 12.59 -8.04 -20.35
CA ARG A 17 12.58 -6.55 -20.32
C ARG A 17 11.92 -6.00 -19.05
N ALA A 18 10.90 -6.68 -18.53
CA ALA A 18 10.17 -6.28 -17.33
C ALA A 18 10.85 -6.72 -16.02
N ASP A 19 11.96 -7.45 -16.08
CA ASP A 19 12.66 -7.98 -14.92
C ASP A 19 12.99 -6.92 -13.85
N PRO A 20 13.46 -5.69 -14.15
CA PRO A 20 13.74 -4.69 -13.11
C PRO A 20 12.51 -4.35 -12.25
N LEU A 21 11.33 -4.30 -12.87
CA LEU A 21 10.05 -4.08 -12.18
C LEU A 21 9.67 -5.32 -11.34
N LEU A 22 9.61 -6.49 -11.98
CA LEU A 22 9.14 -7.73 -11.34
C LEU A 22 10.09 -8.19 -10.23
N ARG A 23 11.40 -8.06 -10.43
CA ARG A 23 12.43 -8.36 -9.43
C ARG A 23 12.35 -7.41 -8.24
N ARG A 24 12.06 -6.12 -8.47
CA ARG A 24 11.82 -5.18 -7.36
C ARG A 24 10.58 -5.58 -6.57
N LEU A 25 9.50 -6.00 -7.20
CA LEU A 25 8.34 -6.54 -6.48
C LEU A 25 8.73 -7.80 -5.69
N ALA A 26 9.39 -8.77 -6.34
CA ALA A 26 9.80 -10.03 -5.71
C ALA A 26 10.74 -9.83 -4.50
N GLY A 27 11.61 -8.81 -4.52
CA GLY A 27 12.53 -8.50 -3.43
C GLY A 27 11.91 -7.78 -2.22
N ALA A 28 10.59 -7.63 -2.14
CA ALA A 28 9.93 -6.88 -1.05
C ALA A 28 10.22 -7.50 0.32
N GLY A 29 10.14 -8.83 0.48
CA GLY A 29 10.44 -9.51 1.73
C GLY A 29 11.89 -9.30 2.19
N ALA A 30 12.85 -9.37 1.25
CA ALA A 30 14.25 -9.07 1.54
C ALA A 30 14.45 -7.63 2.05
N ARG A 31 13.75 -6.65 1.49
CA ARG A 31 13.83 -5.25 1.95
C ARG A 31 13.26 -5.07 3.36
N ILE A 32 12.17 -5.76 3.71
CA ILE A 32 11.68 -5.78 5.11
C ILE A 32 12.77 -6.26 6.06
N ARG A 33 13.45 -7.37 5.73
CA ARG A 33 14.52 -7.94 6.59
C ARG A 33 15.71 -7.00 6.74
N VAL A 34 16.11 -6.33 5.65
CA VAL A 34 17.20 -5.34 5.68
C VAL A 34 16.86 -4.20 6.65
N GLU A 35 15.67 -3.60 6.52
CA GLU A 35 15.28 -2.49 7.41
C GLU A 35 15.05 -2.98 8.85
N ALA A 36 14.50 -4.18 9.03
CA ALA A 36 14.31 -4.79 10.35
C ALA A 36 15.66 -4.97 11.07
N GLY A 37 16.67 -5.48 10.36
CA GLY A 37 18.03 -5.63 10.91
C GLY A 37 18.65 -4.28 11.30
N ALA A 38 18.50 -3.25 10.46
CA ALA A 38 19.01 -1.91 10.74
C ALA A 38 18.27 -1.21 11.88
N ALA A 39 16.97 -1.47 12.04
CA ALA A 39 16.13 -0.85 13.06
C ALA A 39 16.11 -1.59 14.41
N ALA A 40 16.61 -2.84 14.49
CA ALA A 40 16.54 -3.66 15.70
C ALA A 40 17.14 -2.96 16.93
N GLN A 41 18.37 -2.44 16.82
CA GLN A 41 19.03 -1.75 17.92
C GLN A 41 18.35 -0.41 18.28
N PRO A 42 18.04 0.48 17.32
CA PRO A 42 17.26 1.70 17.60
C PRO A 42 15.92 1.44 18.30
N ILE A 43 15.17 0.41 17.89
CA ILE A 43 13.89 0.04 18.50
C ILE A 43 14.08 -0.45 19.94
N ALA A 44 15.13 -1.23 20.20
CA ALA A 44 15.45 -1.68 21.55
C ALA A 44 15.81 -0.52 22.49
N THR A 45 16.58 0.46 22.00
CA THR A 45 16.90 1.68 22.76
C THR A 45 15.66 2.52 23.04
N LEU A 46 14.81 2.72 22.03
CA LEU A 46 13.56 3.46 22.17
C LEU A 46 12.69 2.89 23.31
N ARG A 47 12.53 1.56 23.37
CA ARG A 47 11.78 0.89 24.44
C ARG A 47 12.29 1.25 25.84
N ALA A 48 13.61 1.34 26.02
CA ALA A 48 14.21 1.68 27.30
C ALA A 48 13.95 3.14 27.70
N GLU A 49 14.04 4.08 26.76
CA GLU A 49 13.81 5.51 27.01
C GLU A 49 12.34 5.84 27.32
N VAL A 50 11.42 5.02 26.81
CA VAL A 50 9.97 5.22 26.95
C VAL A 50 9.46 4.92 28.34
N ALA A 51 10.10 3.95 29.03
CA ALA A 51 9.78 3.63 30.41
C ALA A 51 9.87 4.87 31.32
N ASP A 52 10.74 5.83 30.98
CA ASP A 52 10.99 7.02 31.77
C ASP A 52 10.13 8.24 31.35
N GLN A 53 9.63 8.29 30.11
CA GLN A 53 8.96 9.47 29.54
C GLN A 53 7.43 9.38 29.50
N GLY A 54 6.86 8.19 29.73
CA GLY A 54 5.41 7.97 29.71
C GLY A 54 4.77 8.06 28.31
N ARG A 55 3.44 7.99 28.30
CA ARG A 55 2.61 7.94 27.10
C ARG A 55 2.45 9.34 26.47
N PRO A 56 2.62 9.50 25.13
CA PRO A 56 2.37 10.77 24.47
C PRO A 56 0.89 11.18 24.55
N ARG A 57 0.58 12.46 24.40
CA ARG A 57 -0.78 13.01 24.32
C ARG A 57 -1.45 12.70 22.98
N ALA A 58 -0.68 12.75 21.89
CA ALA A 58 -1.13 12.46 20.53
C ALA A 58 0.04 11.96 19.67
N VAL A 59 -0.29 11.26 18.58
CA VAL A 59 0.68 10.85 17.55
C VAL A 59 0.35 11.56 16.23
N ILE A 60 1.37 12.11 15.58
CA ILE A 60 1.25 12.84 14.32
C ILE A 60 2.23 12.23 13.31
N ALA A 61 1.73 11.52 12.30
CA ALA A 61 2.56 11.04 11.20
C ALA A 61 2.56 12.03 10.03
N VAL A 62 3.73 12.27 9.46
CA VAL A 62 3.96 13.04 8.23
C VAL A 62 4.82 12.24 7.25
N GLY A 63 4.61 12.44 5.94
CA GLY A 63 5.37 11.74 4.89
C GLY A 63 4.55 10.75 4.07
N THR A 64 5.24 10.06 3.15
CA THR A 64 4.64 9.29 2.03
C THR A 64 3.62 8.26 2.50
N GLU A 65 3.85 7.64 3.66
CA GLU A 65 2.97 6.60 4.21
C GLU A 65 2.36 6.93 5.56
N ALA A 66 2.24 8.21 5.90
CA ALA A 66 1.58 8.64 7.14
C ALA A 66 0.15 8.09 7.26
N ARG A 67 -0.56 7.96 6.14
CA ARG A 67 -1.91 7.40 6.10
C ARG A 67 -1.94 5.90 6.39
N LEU A 68 -0.93 5.14 5.96
CA LEU A 68 -0.84 3.71 6.30
C LEU A 68 -0.55 3.52 7.79
N VAL A 69 0.38 4.31 8.37
CA VAL A 69 0.61 4.30 9.81
C VAL A 69 -0.67 4.62 10.58
N ARG A 70 -1.41 5.66 10.16
CA ARG A 70 -2.72 5.96 10.76
C ARG A 70 -3.68 4.77 10.66
N SER A 71 -3.81 4.14 9.49
CA SER A 71 -4.71 3.00 9.30
C SER A 71 -4.36 1.78 10.17
N LEU A 72 -3.07 1.53 10.41
CA LEU A 72 -2.62 0.47 11.32
C LEU A 72 -2.96 0.77 12.78
N LEU A 73 -2.86 2.05 13.16
CA LEU A 73 -3.09 2.51 14.52
C LEU A 73 -4.56 2.72 14.87
N GLU A 74 -5.39 3.04 13.88
CA GLU A 74 -6.81 3.45 14.07
C GLU A 74 -7.63 2.52 14.99
N PRO A 75 -7.51 1.17 14.92
CA PRO A 75 -8.33 0.30 15.75
C PRO A 75 -7.86 0.17 17.21
N VAL A 76 -6.59 0.51 17.51
CA VAL A 76 -5.94 0.12 18.79
C VAL A 76 -5.18 1.24 19.50
N CYS A 77 -4.93 2.37 18.83
CA CYS A 77 -4.10 3.41 19.38
C CYS A 77 -4.78 4.05 20.60
N PRO A 78 -4.10 4.13 21.76
CA PRO A 78 -4.72 4.62 22.98
C PRO A 78 -4.84 6.15 23.04
N VAL A 79 -4.32 6.85 22.02
CA VAL A 79 -4.27 8.32 21.96
C VAL A 79 -4.69 8.78 20.57
N PRO A 80 -5.13 10.04 20.41
CA PRO A 80 -5.46 10.58 19.10
C PRO A 80 -4.29 10.46 18.12
N MET A 81 -4.57 9.90 16.93
CA MET A 81 -3.61 9.72 15.85
C MET A 81 -4.03 10.49 14.60
N MET A 82 -3.08 11.20 13.99
CA MET A 82 -3.31 11.97 12.78
C MET A 82 -2.25 11.68 11.72
N ALA A 83 -2.70 11.35 10.50
CA ALA A 83 -1.87 11.47 9.30
C ALA A 83 -1.99 12.90 8.79
N TRP A 84 -0.94 13.70 8.93
CA TRP A 84 -0.97 15.12 8.63
C TRP A 84 -0.43 15.41 7.22
N PRO A 85 -1.25 15.97 6.30
CA PRO A 85 -0.82 16.26 4.93
C PRO A 85 -0.16 17.64 4.77
N GLY A 86 -0.22 18.49 5.81
CA GLY A 86 0.25 19.87 5.73
C GLY A 86 1.78 19.96 5.70
N SER A 87 2.28 21.03 5.11
CA SER A 87 3.72 21.32 5.00
C SER A 87 4.37 21.85 6.29
N THR A 88 3.57 22.10 7.33
CA THR A 88 3.98 22.55 8.68
C THR A 88 3.16 21.83 9.73
N LEU A 89 3.70 21.58 10.92
CA LEU A 89 2.98 20.83 11.96
C LEU A 89 1.79 21.64 12.52
N PRO A 90 0.67 20.98 12.89
CA PRO A 90 -0.47 21.66 13.50
C PRO A 90 -0.05 22.52 14.69
N GLY A 91 -0.66 23.71 14.84
CA GLY A 91 -0.20 24.70 15.82
C GLY A 91 -0.23 24.24 17.29
N TRP A 92 -0.99 23.19 17.61
CA TRP A 92 -1.10 22.61 18.95
C TRP A 92 -0.03 21.56 19.27
N VAL A 93 0.75 21.11 18.28
CA VAL A 93 1.82 20.11 18.47
C VAL A 93 2.92 20.69 19.34
N GLY A 94 3.32 19.97 20.39
CA GLY A 94 4.30 20.40 21.38
C GLY A 94 4.97 19.24 22.14
N PRO A 95 5.54 19.49 23.34
CA PRO A 95 6.42 18.55 24.03
C PRO A 95 5.80 17.23 24.48
N LEU A 96 4.47 17.18 24.58
CA LEU A 96 3.74 15.98 25.00
C LEU A 96 3.36 15.08 23.82
N ASP A 97 3.59 15.51 22.57
CA ASP A 97 3.19 14.77 21.39
C ASP A 97 4.36 13.99 20.77
N LEU A 98 4.03 12.90 20.09
CA LEU A 98 4.96 12.13 19.27
C LEU A 98 4.75 12.48 17.80
N VAL A 99 5.79 12.99 17.15
CA VAL A 99 5.81 13.21 15.70
C VAL A 99 6.54 12.04 15.04
N VAL A 100 5.93 11.43 14.03
CA VAL A 100 6.49 10.34 13.23
C VAL A 100 6.77 10.89 11.82
N VAL A 101 8.03 10.94 11.41
CA VAL A 101 8.45 11.44 10.09
C VAL A 101 8.89 10.26 9.22
N LEU A 102 8.16 10.03 8.13
CA LEU A 102 8.45 8.99 7.15
C LEU A 102 9.07 9.62 5.89
N ALA A 103 10.40 9.71 5.84
CA ALA A 103 11.13 10.30 4.72
C ALA A 103 11.81 9.21 3.89
N ALA A 104 11.20 8.84 2.76
CA ALA A 104 11.72 7.78 1.90
C ALA A 104 13.13 8.08 1.35
N HIS A 105 13.39 9.34 0.98
CA HIS A 105 14.68 9.77 0.43
C HIS A 105 15.46 10.69 1.39
N GLY A 106 14.81 11.29 2.38
CA GLY A 106 15.42 12.11 3.42
C GLY A 106 15.81 13.53 2.98
N GLY A 107 15.43 13.94 1.76
CA GLY A 107 15.70 15.27 1.19
C GLY A 107 14.45 16.14 0.98
N GLU A 108 13.28 15.60 1.27
CA GLU A 108 12.00 16.26 1.04
C GLU A 108 11.85 17.49 1.95
N GLN A 109 11.88 18.70 1.36
CA GLN A 109 11.91 19.98 2.09
C GLN A 109 10.77 20.15 3.11
N ALA A 110 9.58 19.63 2.82
CA ALA A 110 8.46 19.65 3.75
C ALA A 110 8.73 18.81 5.00
N LEU A 111 9.40 17.66 4.86
CA LEU A 111 9.73 16.77 5.97
C LEU A 111 10.91 17.31 6.79
N VAL A 112 11.90 17.93 6.13
CA VAL A 112 13.00 18.64 6.81
C VAL A 112 12.43 19.74 7.71
N ARG A 113 11.48 20.54 7.20
CA ARG A 113 10.80 21.58 7.98
C ARG A 113 9.98 21.01 9.13
N ALA A 114 9.25 19.92 8.90
CA ALA A 114 8.47 19.26 9.94
C ALA A 114 9.35 18.70 11.06
N ALA A 115 10.48 18.06 10.73
CA ALA A 115 11.45 17.56 11.71
C ALA A 115 12.07 18.71 12.53
N HIS A 116 12.57 19.75 11.85
CA HIS A 116 13.10 20.94 12.52
C HIS A 116 12.05 21.62 13.41
N GLU A 117 10.79 21.65 12.98
CA GLU A 117 9.69 22.19 13.75
C GLU A 117 9.33 21.36 14.99
N ALA A 118 9.32 20.03 14.87
CA ALA A 118 9.12 19.14 16.01
C ALA A 118 10.21 19.37 17.07
N VAL A 119 11.47 19.41 16.66
CA VAL A 119 12.62 19.68 17.53
C VAL A 119 12.49 21.05 18.21
N ARG A 120 12.21 22.10 17.44
CA ARG A 120 12.04 23.47 17.97
C ARG A 120 10.93 23.56 19.02
N ARG A 121 9.85 22.79 18.85
CA ARG A 121 8.69 22.76 19.75
C ARG A 121 8.85 21.76 20.90
N GLY A 122 9.97 21.05 20.97
CA GLY A 122 10.29 20.07 22.01
C GLY A 122 9.50 18.77 21.92
N SER A 123 8.84 18.49 20.80
CA SER A 123 8.09 17.24 20.60
C SER A 123 9.03 16.04 20.56
N ARG A 124 8.53 14.88 20.98
CA ARG A 124 9.20 13.61 20.76
C ARG A 124 9.14 13.30 19.27
N LEU A 125 10.22 12.72 18.73
CA LEU A 125 10.34 12.52 17.30
C LEU A 125 10.79 11.09 17.00
N LEU A 126 10.09 10.42 16.09
CA LEU A 126 10.47 9.16 15.50
C LEU A 126 10.67 9.38 13.99
N VAL A 127 11.88 9.19 13.49
CA VAL A 127 12.21 9.46 12.08
C VAL A 127 12.61 8.17 11.39
N THR A 128 12.05 7.91 10.21
CA THR A 128 12.62 6.96 9.25
C THR A 128 13.19 7.70 8.07
N ALA A 129 14.50 7.56 7.86
CA ALA A 129 15.18 8.20 6.75
C ALA A 129 16.54 7.56 6.50
N PRO A 130 17.13 7.74 5.30
CA PRO A 130 18.52 7.39 5.07
C PRO A 130 19.46 8.08 6.06
N ALA A 131 20.49 7.36 6.50
CA ALA A 131 21.51 7.90 7.38
C ALA A 131 22.24 9.08 6.71
N GLY A 132 22.49 10.15 7.48
CA GLY A 132 23.13 11.36 6.97
C GLY A 132 22.27 12.19 6.02
N SER A 133 20.96 11.96 5.97
CA SER A 133 20.03 12.77 5.18
C SER A 133 19.65 14.08 5.87
N ALA A 134 19.21 15.06 5.10
CA ALA A 134 18.84 16.38 5.60
C ALA A 134 17.70 16.33 6.64
N VAL A 135 16.80 15.35 6.54
CA VAL A 135 15.74 15.13 7.55
C VAL A 135 16.35 14.66 8.88
N VAL A 136 17.38 13.79 8.85
CA VAL A 136 18.07 13.34 10.06
C VAL A 136 18.84 14.48 10.72
N ASP A 137 19.53 15.30 9.92
CA ASP A 137 20.25 16.48 10.43
C ASP A 137 19.29 17.48 11.10
N ALA A 138 18.13 17.73 10.49
CA ALA A 138 17.09 18.59 11.04
C ALA A 138 16.40 18.02 12.30
N ALA A 139 16.49 16.70 12.50
CA ALA A 139 15.90 15.98 13.62
C ALA A 139 16.83 15.91 14.85
N GLY A 140 18.02 16.54 14.82
CA GLY A 140 19.02 16.48 15.88
C GLY A 140 18.51 16.95 17.25
N SER A 141 18.12 16.00 18.12
CA SER A 141 17.69 16.23 19.50
C SER A 141 17.80 14.94 20.33
N ARG A 142 17.91 15.07 21.65
CA ARG A 142 17.87 13.92 22.58
C ARG A 142 16.52 13.20 22.60
N ALA A 143 15.44 13.87 22.19
CA ALA A 143 14.09 13.30 22.18
C ALA A 143 13.76 12.62 20.83
N THR A 144 14.77 12.38 19.99
CA THR A 144 14.63 11.84 18.64
C THR A 144 15.16 10.41 18.57
N ALA A 145 14.29 9.49 18.15
CA ALA A 145 14.69 8.16 17.71
C ALA A 145 14.74 8.11 16.18
N VAL A 146 15.88 7.69 15.63
CA VAL A 146 16.06 7.51 14.18
C VAL A 146 16.08 6.02 13.87
N LEU A 147 15.17 5.58 13.00
CA LEU A 147 15.18 4.27 12.38
C LEU A 147 15.81 4.43 10.98
N PRO A 148 17.09 4.06 10.80
CA PRO A 148 17.76 4.25 9.52
C PRO A 148 17.10 3.38 8.44
N THR A 149 16.90 3.96 7.26
CA THR A 149 16.39 3.22 6.09
C THR A 149 17.43 3.16 4.97
N THR A 150 17.54 2.04 4.27
CA THR A 150 18.56 1.84 3.23
C THR A 150 17.99 1.44 1.87
N THR A 151 16.78 0.90 1.85
CA THR A 151 16.16 0.31 0.66
C THR A 151 15.25 1.26 -0.09
N SER A 152 14.92 2.41 0.52
CA SER A 152 13.92 3.38 0.02
C SER A 152 12.55 2.75 -0.26
N ASP A 153 12.22 1.63 0.41
CA ASP A 153 10.91 0.99 0.28
C ASP A 153 9.94 1.56 1.33
N PRO A 154 8.83 2.20 0.89
CA PRO A 154 7.88 2.81 1.82
C PRO A 154 7.19 1.80 2.74
N LEU A 155 6.92 0.58 2.28
CA LEU A 155 6.32 -0.46 3.11
C LEU A 155 7.31 -0.95 4.17
N ALA A 156 8.58 -1.11 3.81
CA ALA A 156 9.63 -1.49 4.76
C ALA A 156 9.84 -0.42 5.85
N ALA A 157 9.85 0.86 5.46
CA ALA A 157 9.91 1.97 6.41
C ALA A 157 8.69 1.97 7.37
N VAL A 158 7.48 1.75 6.86
CA VAL A 158 6.28 1.64 7.70
C VAL A 158 6.35 0.42 8.62
N ALA A 159 6.87 -0.71 8.15
CA ALA A 159 6.96 -1.91 8.95
C ALA A 159 7.82 -1.69 10.20
N VAL A 160 8.99 -1.07 10.05
CA VAL A 160 9.85 -0.74 11.20
C VAL A 160 9.25 0.34 12.11
N VAL A 161 8.50 1.31 11.55
CA VAL A 161 7.73 2.27 12.37
C VAL A 161 6.63 1.58 13.16
N ALA A 162 5.89 0.67 12.55
CA ALA A 162 4.82 -0.07 13.22
C ALA A 162 5.40 -0.92 14.36
N ALA A 163 6.54 -1.59 14.14
CA ALA A 163 7.27 -2.30 15.17
C ALA A 163 7.75 -1.38 16.31
N ALA A 164 8.27 -0.19 15.99
CA ALA A 164 8.66 0.81 16.98
C ALA A 164 7.46 1.31 17.79
N LEU A 165 6.35 1.67 17.13
CA LEU A 165 5.12 2.12 17.77
C LEU A 165 4.48 1.03 18.65
N HIS A 166 4.63 -0.24 18.28
CA HIS A 166 4.24 -1.35 19.13
C HIS A 166 5.05 -1.38 20.44
N GLN A 167 6.38 -1.16 20.39
CA GLN A 167 7.20 -1.03 21.61
C GLN A 167 6.80 0.17 22.46
N LEU A 168 6.17 1.19 21.86
CA LEU A 168 5.58 2.34 22.57
C LEU A 168 4.18 2.06 23.14
N GLU A 169 3.66 0.84 23.01
CA GLU A 169 2.26 0.48 23.30
C GLU A 169 1.24 1.32 22.50
N MET A 170 1.65 1.90 21.38
CA MET A 170 0.82 2.77 20.56
C MET A 170 0.10 2.02 19.44
N GLY A 171 0.59 0.83 19.07
CA GLY A 171 0.11 0.06 17.93
C GLY A 171 0.03 -1.45 18.18
N PRO A 172 -0.56 -2.20 17.22
CA PRO A 172 -0.72 -3.64 17.32
C PRO A 172 0.64 -4.36 17.29
N PRO A 173 0.72 -5.62 17.74
CA PRO A 173 1.92 -6.43 17.54
C PRO A 173 2.23 -6.56 16.04
N VAL A 174 3.53 -6.57 15.72
CA VAL A 174 4.05 -6.67 14.34
C VAL A 174 5.11 -7.75 14.28
N ASP A 175 4.91 -8.74 13.43
CA ASP A 175 5.87 -9.79 13.08
C ASP A 175 6.54 -9.45 11.75
N LEU A 176 7.69 -8.76 11.81
CA LEU A 176 8.44 -8.34 10.63
C LEU A 176 8.91 -9.53 9.77
N GLU A 177 9.26 -10.65 10.40
CA GLU A 177 9.69 -11.86 9.66
C GLU A 177 8.49 -12.56 9.02
N GLY A 178 7.35 -12.59 9.69
CA GLY A 178 6.07 -13.03 9.14
C GLY A 178 5.66 -12.22 7.91
N VAL A 179 5.74 -10.89 7.98
CA VAL A 179 5.50 -9.99 6.84
C VAL A 179 6.47 -10.30 5.69
N ALA A 180 7.77 -10.42 5.96
CA ALA A 180 8.77 -10.72 4.94
C ALA A 180 8.50 -12.07 4.25
N THR A 181 8.26 -13.11 5.04
CA THR A 181 7.94 -14.46 4.55
C THR A 181 6.66 -14.48 3.72
N ALA A 182 5.63 -13.73 4.12
CA ALA A 182 4.39 -13.63 3.36
C ALA A 182 4.61 -12.95 2.00
N LEU A 183 5.45 -11.91 1.95
CA LEU A 183 5.82 -11.24 0.69
C LEU A 183 6.62 -12.16 -0.23
N ASP A 184 7.52 -12.98 0.31
CA ASP A 184 8.27 -13.98 -0.46
C ASP A 184 7.32 -15.01 -1.09
N ARG A 185 6.33 -15.51 -0.35
CA ARG A 185 5.30 -16.41 -0.89
C ARG A 185 4.49 -15.77 -2.02
N VAL A 186 4.10 -14.50 -1.87
CA VAL A 186 3.42 -13.78 -2.96
C VAL A 186 4.32 -13.69 -4.19
N ALA A 187 5.63 -13.46 -4.02
CA ALA A 187 6.58 -13.42 -5.12
C ALA A 187 6.73 -14.77 -5.83
N GLU A 188 6.72 -15.87 -5.08
CA GLU A 188 6.72 -17.24 -5.64
C GLU A 188 5.44 -17.52 -6.44
N GLU A 189 4.27 -17.25 -5.85
CA GLU A 189 2.96 -17.42 -6.50
C GLU A 189 2.82 -16.56 -7.77
N CYS A 190 3.32 -15.32 -7.72
CA CYS A 190 3.20 -14.35 -8.81
C CYS A 190 4.42 -14.33 -9.73
N SER A 191 5.34 -15.30 -9.63
CA SER A 191 6.60 -15.32 -10.37
C SER A 191 6.37 -15.30 -11.90
N PRO A 192 7.22 -14.60 -12.69
CA PRO A 192 7.11 -14.60 -14.15
C PRO A 192 7.26 -15.99 -14.77
N PHE A 193 7.91 -16.91 -14.05
CA PHE A 193 8.12 -18.31 -14.47
C PHE A 193 6.93 -19.23 -14.15
N VAL A 194 5.92 -18.73 -13.43
CA VAL A 194 4.66 -19.45 -13.21
C VAL A 194 3.74 -19.21 -14.41
N ASP A 195 3.21 -20.30 -14.94
CA ASP A 195 2.28 -20.30 -16.07
C ASP A 195 1.03 -19.46 -15.75
N LEU A 196 0.58 -18.69 -16.75
CA LEU A 196 -0.59 -17.81 -16.68
C LEU A 196 -1.84 -18.48 -16.09
N SER A 197 -2.11 -19.76 -16.39
CA SER A 197 -3.29 -20.48 -15.87
C SER A 197 -3.27 -20.66 -14.35
N THR A 198 -2.13 -20.48 -13.70
CA THR A 198 -1.94 -20.65 -12.25
C THR A 198 -1.42 -19.41 -11.55
N ASN A 199 -0.90 -18.43 -12.29
CA ASN A 199 -0.38 -17.20 -11.71
C ASN A 199 -1.54 -16.22 -11.43
N PRO A 200 -1.89 -15.97 -10.16
CA PRO A 200 -3.04 -15.15 -9.81
C PRO A 200 -2.89 -13.68 -10.23
N ALA A 201 -1.65 -13.19 -10.38
CA ALA A 201 -1.40 -11.83 -10.81
C ALA A 201 -1.51 -11.67 -12.34
N LYS A 202 -1.09 -12.67 -13.12
CA LYS A 202 -1.32 -12.69 -14.58
C LYS A 202 -2.82 -12.79 -14.88
N ASP A 203 -3.54 -13.69 -14.19
CA ASP A 203 -5.00 -13.81 -14.31
C ASP A 203 -5.72 -12.49 -13.97
N LEU A 204 -5.34 -11.85 -12.86
CA LEU A 204 -5.91 -10.55 -12.49
C LEU A 204 -5.57 -9.46 -13.52
N ALA A 205 -4.36 -9.46 -14.08
CA ALA A 205 -3.98 -8.51 -15.14
C ALA A 205 -4.85 -8.68 -16.39
N LEU A 206 -5.10 -9.91 -16.83
CA LEU A 206 -6.02 -10.22 -17.94
C LEU A 206 -7.44 -9.74 -17.66
N ALA A 207 -7.93 -10.02 -16.44
CA ALA A 207 -9.27 -9.61 -16.06
C ALA A 207 -9.47 -8.09 -16.07
N LEU A 208 -8.39 -7.33 -15.84
CA LEU A 208 -8.40 -5.87 -15.79
C LEU A 208 -7.92 -5.21 -17.09
N ALA A 209 -7.44 -5.99 -18.06
CA ALA A 209 -6.83 -5.49 -19.30
C ALA A 209 -7.74 -4.49 -20.01
N ASP A 210 -9.00 -4.85 -20.25
CA ASP A 210 -9.98 -4.02 -20.95
C ASP A 210 -11.16 -3.57 -20.09
N ALA A 211 -10.96 -3.56 -18.77
CA ALA A 211 -11.96 -3.11 -17.82
C ALA A 211 -11.64 -1.71 -17.26
N GLN A 212 -12.65 -1.07 -16.69
CA GLN A 212 -12.48 0.02 -15.73
C GLN A 212 -12.46 -0.57 -14.31
N PRO A 213 -11.31 -0.63 -13.61
CA PRO A 213 -11.25 -1.25 -12.30
C PRO A 213 -11.99 -0.43 -11.24
N LEU A 214 -12.95 -1.07 -10.57
CA LEU A 214 -13.61 -0.60 -9.37
C LEU A 214 -13.09 -1.44 -8.20
N VAL A 215 -12.25 -0.86 -7.34
CA VAL A 215 -11.55 -1.58 -6.28
C VAL A 215 -12.19 -1.28 -4.93
N TRP A 216 -12.56 -2.33 -4.20
CA TRP A 216 -13.16 -2.23 -2.88
C TRP A 216 -12.39 -3.05 -1.85
N GLY A 217 -12.27 -2.50 -0.64
CA GLY A 217 -11.74 -3.21 0.50
C GLY A 217 -12.55 -2.87 1.74
N GLY A 218 -13.00 -3.90 2.45
CA GLY A 218 -14.00 -3.74 3.51
C GLY A 218 -13.47 -3.19 4.83
N SER A 219 -12.24 -3.58 5.21
CA SER A 219 -11.59 -3.06 6.42
C SER A 219 -10.83 -1.76 6.14
N VAL A 220 -10.41 -1.05 7.20
CA VAL A 220 -9.57 0.15 7.08
C VAL A 220 -8.28 -0.12 6.28
N LEU A 221 -7.65 -1.27 6.52
CA LEU A 221 -6.41 -1.65 5.82
C LEU A 221 -6.67 -2.16 4.41
N ALA A 222 -7.73 -2.95 4.20
CA ALA A 222 -8.13 -3.38 2.87
C ALA A 222 -8.52 -2.19 1.98
N ALA A 223 -9.21 -1.19 2.52
CA ALA A 223 -9.52 0.06 1.83
C ALA A 223 -8.25 0.87 1.49
N ARG A 224 -7.27 0.90 2.40
CA ARG A 224 -5.96 1.52 2.13
C ARG A 224 -5.21 0.78 1.01
N ALA A 225 -5.22 -0.56 1.03
CA ALA A 225 -4.63 -1.38 -0.03
C ALA A 225 -5.35 -1.11 -1.36
N SER A 226 -6.68 -1.03 -1.35
CA SER A 226 -7.51 -0.77 -2.53
C SER A 226 -7.11 0.54 -3.22
N ARG A 227 -6.89 1.61 -2.44
CA ARG A 227 -6.43 2.90 -2.99
C ARG A 227 -5.04 2.80 -3.62
N ARG A 228 -4.10 2.12 -2.97
CA ARG A 228 -2.75 1.91 -3.51
C ARG A 228 -2.74 1.02 -4.76
N VAL A 229 -3.57 -0.01 -4.80
CA VAL A 229 -3.74 -0.88 -5.97
C VAL A 229 -4.36 -0.10 -7.12
N ALA A 230 -5.41 0.69 -6.89
CA ALA A 230 -5.98 1.55 -7.93
C ALA A 230 -4.97 2.60 -8.45
N GLU A 231 -4.12 3.17 -7.58
CA GLU A 231 -3.00 4.03 -7.99
C GLU A 231 -2.01 3.29 -8.91
N ALA A 232 -1.61 2.07 -8.55
CA ALA A 232 -0.74 1.24 -9.38
C ALA A 232 -1.38 0.87 -10.72
N LEU A 233 -2.66 0.46 -10.73
CA LEU A 233 -3.40 0.16 -11.96
C LEU A 233 -3.47 1.37 -12.90
N ARG A 234 -3.67 2.58 -12.37
CA ARG A 234 -3.61 3.82 -13.16
C ARG A 234 -2.22 4.07 -13.73
N ALA A 235 -1.17 3.84 -12.94
CA ALA A 235 0.20 3.96 -13.42
C ALA A 235 0.53 2.96 -14.54
N ALA A 236 0.11 1.69 -14.42
CA ALA A 236 0.27 0.64 -15.45
C ALA A 236 -0.42 1.02 -16.74
N SER A 237 -1.71 1.32 -16.62
CA SER A 237 -2.56 1.38 -17.78
C SER A 237 -2.60 2.76 -18.43
N GLY A 238 -2.35 3.83 -17.65
CA GLY A 238 -2.72 5.19 -18.03
C GLY A 238 -4.24 5.40 -18.13
N ARG A 239 -5.05 4.46 -17.61
CA ARG A 239 -6.51 4.44 -17.67
C ARG A 239 -7.09 4.70 -16.27
N PRO A 240 -8.34 5.18 -16.15
CA PRO A 240 -8.99 5.36 -14.85
C PRO A 240 -9.12 4.04 -14.07
N ALA A 241 -8.88 4.10 -12.76
CA ALA A 241 -9.26 3.07 -11.80
C ALA A 241 -9.74 3.78 -10.52
N LEU A 242 -10.84 3.30 -9.95
CA LEU A 242 -11.49 3.92 -8.79
C LEU A 242 -11.40 2.98 -7.59
N ALA A 243 -10.90 3.48 -6.46
CA ALA A 243 -11.05 2.83 -5.17
C ALA A 243 -11.94 3.67 -4.27
N ALA A 244 -13.06 3.10 -3.82
CA ALA A 244 -14.04 3.81 -3.02
C ALA A 244 -14.83 2.85 -2.10
N ASP A 245 -15.60 3.44 -1.18
CA ASP A 245 -16.52 2.69 -0.32
C ASP A 245 -17.70 2.14 -1.14
N ALA A 246 -18.40 1.13 -0.60
CA ALA A 246 -19.43 0.41 -1.33
C ALA A 246 -20.54 1.32 -1.89
N ASP A 247 -21.00 2.30 -1.10
CA ASP A 247 -22.06 3.24 -1.50
C ASP A 247 -21.67 4.11 -2.70
N ALA A 248 -20.37 4.34 -2.91
CA ALA A 248 -19.87 5.09 -4.05
C ALA A 248 -19.67 4.20 -5.30
N LEU A 249 -19.44 2.90 -5.12
CA LEU A 249 -19.26 1.96 -6.21
C LEU A 249 -20.59 1.38 -6.72
N LEU A 250 -21.57 1.22 -5.84
CA LEU A 250 -22.89 0.65 -6.18
C LEU A 250 -23.58 1.38 -7.35
N PRO A 251 -23.66 2.72 -7.39
CA PRO A 251 -24.29 3.42 -8.52
C PRO A 251 -23.60 3.15 -9.86
N LEU A 252 -22.28 2.91 -9.86
CA LEU A 252 -21.53 2.60 -11.08
C LEU A 252 -21.81 1.18 -11.58
N LEU A 253 -21.94 0.23 -10.66
CA LEU A 253 -22.32 -1.15 -10.99
C LEU A 253 -23.77 -1.19 -11.52
N VAL A 254 -24.72 -0.58 -10.80
CA VAL A 254 -26.14 -0.56 -11.18
C VAL A 254 -26.37 0.21 -12.48
N GLY A 255 -25.59 1.26 -12.74
CA GLY A 255 -25.67 2.03 -13.98
C GLY A 255 -24.99 1.37 -15.19
N THR A 256 -24.38 0.20 -15.02
CA THR A 256 -23.72 -0.51 -16.13
C THR A 256 -24.77 -1.21 -16.99
N GLU A 257 -24.75 -0.92 -18.30
CA GLU A 257 -25.63 -1.62 -19.24
C GLU A 257 -25.28 -3.12 -19.30
N PRO A 258 -26.30 -4.01 -19.35
CA PRO A 258 -26.08 -5.45 -19.52
C PRO A 258 -25.27 -5.73 -20.79
N ARG A 259 -24.45 -6.78 -20.76
CA ARG A 259 -23.68 -7.20 -21.93
C ARG A 259 -24.64 -7.69 -23.01
N ASP A 260 -24.57 -7.10 -24.20
CA ASP A 260 -25.21 -7.68 -25.38
C ASP A 260 -24.33 -8.82 -25.92
N PRO A 261 -24.78 -10.09 -25.86
CA PRO A 261 -23.99 -11.23 -26.37
C PRO A 261 -23.87 -11.24 -27.90
N PHE A 262 -24.64 -10.42 -28.62
CA PHE A 262 -24.62 -10.33 -30.07
C PHE A 262 -23.94 -9.07 -30.60
N ALA A 263 -23.49 -8.16 -29.73
CA ALA A 263 -22.76 -6.98 -30.14
C ALA A 263 -21.43 -7.38 -30.79
N ASP A 264 -21.17 -6.85 -31.99
CA ASP A 264 -19.91 -7.07 -32.69
C ASP A 264 -18.77 -6.37 -31.91
N PRO A 265 -17.74 -7.12 -31.48
CA PRO A 265 -16.59 -6.55 -30.77
C PRO A 265 -15.84 -5.44 -31.54
N PHE A 266 -15.98 -5.40 -32.87
CA PHE A 266 -15.27 -4.49 -33.76
C PHE A 266 -16.10 -3.25 -34.19
N ASP A 267 -17.41 -3.24 -33.95
CA ASP A 267 -18.29 -2.10 -34.31
C ASP A 267 -18.28 -0.98 -33.26
N GLN A 268 -17.83 -1.27 -32.03
CA GLN A 268 -17.75 -0.26 -30.98
C GLN A 268 -16.42 0.49 -31.08
N THR A 269 -16.46 1.80 -31.31
CA THR A 269 -15.36 2.69 -30.95
C THR A 269 -15.27 2.74 -29.42
N VAL A 270 -14.65 1.72 -28.80
CA VAL A 270 -14.62 1.54 -27.34
C VAL A 270 -13.88 2.70 -26.69
N THR A 271 -14.65 3.73 -26.33
CA THR A 271 -14.17 4.86 -25.52
C THR A 271 -14.43 4.61 -24.04
N ASP A 272 -15.54 3.93 -23.72
CA ASP A 272 -15.90 3.54 -22.35
C ASP A 272 -15.72 2.03 -22.13
N ARG A 273 -14.82 1.68 -21.20
CA ARG A 273 -14.59 0.30 -20.77
C ARG A 273 -15.63 -0.09 -19.73
N ARG A 274 -16.23 -1.28 -19.87
CA ARG A 274 -17.11 -1.82 -18.83
C ARG A 274 -16.33 -1.99 -17.52
N PRO A 275 -16.97 -1.81 -16.35
CA PRO A 275 -16.28 -1.98 -15.09
C PRO A 275 -15.91 -3.44 -14.82
N ALA A 276 -14.88 -3.63 -14.00
CA ALA A 276 -14.61 -4.88 -13.29
C ALA A 276 -14.44 -4.59 -11.81
N LEU A 277 -15.09 -5.38 -10.96
CA LEU A 277 -15.06 -5.23 -9.52
C LEU A 277 -13.90 -6.04 -8.93
N LEU A 278 -12.93 -5.38 -8.30
CA LEU A 278 -11.84 -6.01 -7.57
C LEU A 278 -12.09 -5.91 -6.06
N LEU A 279 -12.30 -7.04 -5.41
CA LEU A 279 -12.49 -7.16 -3.96
C LEU A 279 -11.18 -7.52 -3.27
N LEU A 280 -10.69 -6.66 -2.39
CA LEU A 280 -9.58 -6.93 -1.49
C LEU A 280 -10.12 -7.28 -0.09
N ASP A 281 -9.91 -8.52 0.32
CA ASP A 281 -10.51 -9.08 1.55
C ASP A 281 -9.40 -9.57 2.50
N ASP A 282 -9.23 -8.86 3.63
CA ASP A 282 -8.23 -9.21 4.65
C ASP A 282 -8.78 -10.14 5.73
N GLY A 283 -9.94 -10.77 5.49
CA GLY A 283 -10.61 -11.65 6.45
C GLY A 283 -11.13 -10.92 7.69
N HIS A 284 -10.99 -9.59 7.77
CA HIS A 284 -11.37 -8.79 8.93
C HIS A 284 -12.63 -7.97 8.62
N GLY A 285 -13.75 -8.68 8.53
CA GLY A 285 -15.06 -8.08 8.29
C GLY A 285 -15.94 -8.10 9.54
N ASN A 286 -16.57 -6.97 9.86
CA ASN A 286 -17.76 -6.96 10.70
C ASN A 286 -19.02 -7.24 9.85
N GLU A 287 -20.19 -7.24 10.48
CA GLU A 287 -21.46 -7.47 9.77
C GLU A 287 -21.69 -6.46 8.64
N LEU A 288 -21.34 -5.19 8.84
CA LEU A 288 -21.46 -4.13 7.83
C LEU A 288 -20.59 -4.41 6.61
N VAL A 289 -19.35 -4.85 6.81
CA VAL A 289 -18.45 -5.25 5.72
C VAL A 289 -19.03 -6.42 4.92
N THR A 290 -19.62 -7.39 5.61
CA THR A 290 -20.25 -8.55 4.96
C THR A 290 -21.46 -8.15 4.12
N ILE A 291 -22.31 -7.26 4.64
CA ILE A 291 -23.47 -6.73 3.93
C ILE A 291 -23.03 -5.93 2.70
N ALA A 292 -22.08 -5.00 2.87
CA ALA A 292 -21.55 -4.18 1.78
C ALA A 292 -20.97 -5.04 0.65
N ARG A 293 -20.18 -6.07 1.00
CA ARG A 293 -19.64 -7.03 0.02
C ARG A 293 -20.76 -7.73 -0.75
N ARG A 294 -21.76 -8.27 -0.05
CA ARG A 294 -22.91 -8.96 -0.70
C ARG A 294 -23.67 -8.03 -1.64
N HIS A 295 -23.85 -6.76 -1.28
CA HIS A 295 -24.52 -5.78 -2.15
C HIS A 295 -23.70 -5.52 -3.42
N LEU A 296 -22.37 -5.37 -3.30
CA LEU A 296 -21.50 -5.18 -4.46
C LEU A 296 -21.46 -6.42 -5.35
N GLU A 297 -21.31 -7.61 -4.77
CA GLU A 297 -21.33 -8.89 -5.49
C GLU A 297 -22.67 -9.09 -6.24
N GLY A 298 -23.80 -8.86 -5.57
CA GLY A 298 -25.13 -8.99 -6.18
C GLY A 298 -25.38 -7.94 -7.28
N ALA A 299 -24.95 -6.69 -7.10
CA ALA A 299 -25.06 -5.66 -8.13
C ALA A 299 -24.18 -5.99 -9.35
N ALA A 300 -22.96 -6.49 -9.12
CA ALA A 300 -22.08 -6.92 -10.19
C ALA A 300 -22.64 -8.13 -10.96
N GLU A 301 -23.23 -9.10 -10.26
CA GLU A 301 -23.90 -10.26 -10.86
C GLU A 301 -25.07 -9.84 -11.77
N VAL A 302 -25.95 -8.95 -11.28
CA VAL A 302 -27.09 -8.45 -12.07
C VAL A 302 -26.63 -7.68 -13.32
N ALA A 303 -25.53 -6.93 -13.23
CA ALA A 303 -25.00 -6.13 -14.34
C ALA A 303 -24.06 -6.92 -15.28
N ASP A 304 -23.83 -8.21 -15.04
CA ASP A 304 -22.83 -9.02 -15.74
C ASP A 304 -21.44 -8.34 -15.73
N VAL A 305 -21.05 -7.85 -14.55
CA VAL A 305 -19.75 -7.25 -14.26
C VAL A 305 -18.86 -8.31 -13.63
N ARG A 306 -17.66 -8.48 -14.19
CA ARG A 306 -16.67 -9.43 -13.69
C ARG A 306 -16.26 -9.05 -12.26
N VAL A 307 -16.26 -10.04 -11.36
CA VAL A 307 -15.76 -9.90 -9.99
C VAL A 307 -14.44 -10.67 -9.85
N CYS A 308 -13.40 -9.95 -9.45
CA CYS A 308 -12.08 -10.50 -9.12
C CYS A 308 -11.87 -10.40 -7.61
N LYS A 309 -11.39 -11.47 -6.96
CA LYS A 309 -11.17 -11.48 -5.51
C LYS A 309 -9.70 -11.75 -5.18
N VAL A 310 -9.12 -10.90 -4.34
CA VAL A 310 -7.82 -11.12 -3.70
C VAL A 310 -8.06 -11.17 -2.21
N ALA A 311 -7.73 -12.29 -1.57
CA ALA A 311 -8.03 -12.51 -0.17
C ALA A 311 -6.84 -13.06 0.61
N THR A 312 -6.79 -12.73 1.90
CA THR A 312 -5.88 -13.31 2.88
C THR A 312 -6.45 -13.12 4.28
N ASP A 313 -6.45 -14.17 5.10
CA ASP A 313 -6.90 -14.15 6.49
C ASP A 313 -5.78 -14.51 7.48
N HIS A 314 -4.55 -14.63 6.97
CA HIS A 314 -3.39 -15.12 7.73
C HIS A 314 -2.44 -13.99 8.15
N GLY A 315 -1.96 -14.07 9.40
CA GLY A 315 -0.96 -13.16 9.95
C GLY A 315 -1.54 -11.93 10.64
N ASP A 316 -0.66 -11.05 11.10
CA ASP A 316 -1.03 -9.78 11.73
C ASP A 316 -1.62 -8.76 10.72
N PRO A 317 -2.19 -7.63 11.17
CA PRO A 317 -2.81 -6.65 10.28
C PRO A 317 -1.86 -6.10 9.19
N LEU A 318 -0.59 -5.87 9.51
CA LEU A 318 0.39 -5.37 8.54
C LEU A 318 0.70 -6.44 7.49
N GLN A 319 0.85 -7.70 7.92
CA GLN A 319 1.08 -8.82 7.01
C GLN A 319 -0.09 -8.99 6.03
N ARG A 320 -1.34 -8.95 6.50
CA ARG A 320 -2.51 -9.05 5.62
C ARG A 320 -2.57 -7.89 4.63
N TYR A 321 -2.33 -6.66 5.08
CA TYR A 321 -2.21 -5.49 4.19
C TYR A 321 -1.13 -5.71 3.13
N ALA A 322 0.07 -6.14 3.55
CA ALA A 322 1.22 -6.33 2.67
C ALA A 322 0.92 -7.37 1.58
N VAL A 323 0.27 -8.48 1.91
CA VAL A 323 -0.13 -9.51 0.95
C VAL A 323 -1.13 -8.97 -0.08
N LEU A 324 -2.21 -8.32 0.37
CA LEU A 324 -3.21 -7.73 -0.54
C LEU A 324 -2.59 -6.69 -1.47
N HIS A 325 -1.77 -5.80 -0.90
CA HIS A 325 -1.08 -4.77 -1.65
C HIS A 325 -0.13 -5.36 -2.68
N GLN A 326 0.70 -6.34 -2.29
CA GLN A 326 1.70 -6.96 -3.14
C GLN A 326 1.07 -7.74 -4.30
N LYS A 327 0.00 -8.50 -4.06
CA LYS A 327 -0.75 -9.18 -5.13
C LYS A 327 -1.30 -8.19 -6.16
N GLY A 328 -1.87 -7.08 -5.70
CA GLY A 328 -2.33 -6.01 -6.58
C GLY A 328 -1.21 -5.30 -7.34
N LEU A 329 -0.03 -5.13 -6.74
CA LEU A 329 1.15 -4.57 -7.42
C LEU A 329 1.69 -5.50 -8.51
N PHE A 330 1.76 -6.81 -8.26
CA PHE A 330 2.13 -7.77 -9.30
C PHE A 330 1.13 -7.77 -10.46
N ALA A 331 -0.17 -7.75 -10.17
CA ALA A 331 -1.19 -7.67 -11.21
C ALA A 331 -1.08 -6.39 -12.04
N ALA A 332 -0.84 -5.25 -11.40
CA ALA A 332 -0.58 -4.01 -12.10
C ALA A 332 0.75 -4.06 -12.88
N GLY A 333 1.79 -4.73 -12.38
CA GLY A 333 3.04 -4.97 -13.10
C GLY A 333 2.82 -5.78 -14.38
N TYR A 334 2.09 -6.89 -14.30
CA TYR A 334 1.73 -7.69 -15.49
C TYR A 334 0.78 -6.94 -16.42
N LEU A 335 -0.12 -6.11 -15.90
CA LEU A 335 -0.94 -5.21 -16.72
C LEU A 335 -0.05 -4.25 -17.53
N ALA A 336 0.99 -3.70 -16.91
CA ALA A 336 1.97 -2.88 -17.62
C ALA A 336 2.72 -3.69 -18.69
N VAL A 337 3.10 -4.94 -18.42
CA VAL A 337 3.73 -5.86 -19.40
C VAL A 337 2.83 -6.10 -20.62
N GLY A 338 1.58 -6.50 -20.41
CA GLY A 338 0.64 -6.73 -21.51
C GLY A 338 0.36 -5.47 -22.34
N LEU A 339 0.42 -4.29 -21.71
CA LEU A 339 0.29 -3.00 -22.39
C LEU A 339 1.61 -2.44 -22.93
N ASP A 340 2.76 -3.09 -22.72
CA ASP A 340 4.09 -2.56 -23.05
C ASP A 340 4.33 -1.14 -22.47
N ARG A 341 3.92 -0.93 -21.21
CA ARG A 341 3.97 0.36 -20.48
C ARG A 341 4.81 0.31 -19.19
N PHE A 342 5.79 -0.58 -19.15
CA PHE A 342 6.58 -0.86 -17.94
C PHE A 342 7.95 -0.16 -17.91
N ASP A 343 8.14 0.89 -18.72
CA ASP A 343 9.32 1.75 -18.65
C ASP A 343 9.47 2.42 -17.26
N GLU A 344 10.70 2.85 -16.92
CA GLU A 344 11.19 3.27 -15.59
C GLU A 344 10.32 4.26 -14.78
N ARG A 345 9.34 4.92 -15.41
CA ARG A 345 8.39 5.84 -14.75
C ARG A 345 7.47 5.15 -13.74
N TRP A 346 7.42 3.82 -13.74
CA TRP A 346 6.60 3.03 -12.82
C TRP A 346 7.10 3.00 -11.37
N LEU A 347 8.38 3.26 -11.17
CA LEU A 347 9.09 2.91 -9.95
C LEU A 347 9.21 4.03 -8.91
N GLY A 348 8.49 5.14 -9.09
CA GLY A 348 8.60 6.33 -8.23
C GLY A 348 7.27 6.89 -7.76
N THR A 349 6.74 6.35 -6.65
CA THR A 349 6.15 7.09 -5.52
C THR A 349 6.00 6.16 -4.33
#